data_AF-A0A1F8ND38-F1
#
_entry.id   AF-A0A1F8ND38-F1
#
_cell.length_a   1.000
_cell.length_b   1.000
_cell.length_c   1.000
_cell.angle_alpha   90.00
_cell.angle_beta   90.00
_cell.angle_gamma   90.00
#
_symmetry.space_group_name_H-M   'P 1'
#
loop_
_entity.id
_entity.type
_entity.pdbx_description
1 polymer ?
#
loop_
_entity_poly.entity_id
_entity_poly.type
_entity_poly.pdbx_seq_one_letter_code
_entity_poly.pdbx_strand_id
1 'polypeptide(L)'
;MRELWLVDIDPERLEIVGGFVRRMVAAAGNPFAVELTDDYKQAVAGASYVVTQLRVGKMPARREDEYLGKRHGLIGQETTGVGGMAKALRTIPVVRAIAAEMHRVSPAAVLANFTNPAGLVTQALTDVLPHGQGIGVCNVPITTRMSIIKRLEKMTGTKIDPARTQLNTLGLNHLSWHRGFTLDGEDMWGQVLEDTVKELRAQKEPEWDPEWIEKNRLIPNYYLQYYYYTDHKLAAQEKWPPSRAEDVMEIEKRLLAEYAEPDRTKPPEDLMKRGGAYYSTAATQLIAAHHAGKGEVHVINIAHNGAVEGWPKEWVLEMPVNVSRGKV
;
A
#
# COMPACT_ATOMS: atom_id res chain seq x y z
N MET A 1 11.69 14.39 -13.25
CA MET A 1 11.35 13.15 -13.97
C MET A 1 11.36 13.46 -15.45
N ARG A 2 12.00 12.65 -16.30
CA ARG A 2 12.11 12.91 -17.75
C ARG A 2 11.02 12.19 -18.54
N GLU A 3 10.72 10.96 -18.14
CA GLU A 3 9.75 10.07 -18.78
C GLU A 3 9.05 9.19 -17.74
N LEU A 4 7.85 8.74 -18.08
CA LEU A 4 7.03 7.78 -17.36
C LEU A 4 6.54 6.72 -18.35
N TRP A 5 6.93 5.47 -18.13
CA TRP A 5 6.46 4.35 -18.94
C TRP A 5 5.32 3.63 -18.20
N LEU A 6 4.15 3.60 -18.82
CA LEU A 6 3.00 2.86 -18.33
C LEU A 6 2.93 1.53 -19.08
N VAL A 7 2.89 0.45 -18.30
CA VAL A 7 2.86 -0.91 -18.83
C VAL A 7 1.60 -1.62 -18.39
N ASP A 8 0.83 -2.14 -19.35
CA ASP A 8 -0.29 -3.02 -19.07
C ASP A 8 -0.48 -4.02 -20.23
N ILE A 9 -0.95 -5.21 -19.89
CA ILE A 9 -1.31 -6.25 -20.87
C ILE A 9 -2.71 -6.02 -21.47
N ASP A 10 -3.45 -5.07 -20.91
CA ASP A 10 -4.77 -4.64 -21.36
C ASP A 10 -4.65 -3.32 -22.16
N PRO A 11 -4.59 -3.38 -23.51
CA PRO A 11 -4.31 -2.21 -24.32
C PRO A 11 -5.44 -1.16 -24.27
N GLU A 12 -6.69 -1.60 -24.12
CA GLU A 12 -7.83 -0.68 -24.02
C GLU A 12 -7.75 0.14 -22.72
N ARG A 13 -7.52 -0.56 -21.60
CA ARG A 13 -7.31 0.10 -20.29
C ARG A 13 -6.09 1.02 -20.31
N LEU A 14 -4.99 0.56 -20.94
CA LEU A 14 -3.74 1.31 -21.04
C LEU A 14 -3.94 2.62 -21.80
N GLU A 15 -4.65 2.59 -22.93
CA GLU A 15 -4.90 3.79 -23.73
C GLU A 15 -5.77 4.81 -22.99
N ILE A 16 -6.84 4.34 -22.33
CA ILE A 16 -7.73 5.22 -21.54
C ILE A 16 -6.95 5.91 -20.41
N VAL A 17 -6.23 5.12 -19.60
CA VAL A 17 -5.48 5.66 -18.45
C VAL A 17 -4.29 6.48 -18.92
N GLY A 18 -3.57 6.04 -19.95
CA GLY A 18 -2.42 6.74 -20.52
C GLY A 18 -2.81 8.09 -21.14
N GLY A 19 -3.91 8.12 -21.88
CA GLY A 19 -4.50 9.36 -22.40
C GLY A 19 -4.86 10.34 -21.29
N PHE A 20 -5.49 9.85 -20.21
CA PHE A 20 -5.79 10.69 -19.04
C PHE A 20 -4.53 11.23 -18.35
N VAL A 21 -3.51 10.39 -18.15
CA VAL A 21 -2.22 10.80 -17.58
C VAL A 21 -1.57 11.89 -18.43
N ARG A 22 -1.54 11.74 -19.76
CA ARG A 22 -1.00 12.76 -20.67
C ARG A 22 -1.71 14.12 -20.49
N ARG A 23 -3.04 14.12 -20.37
CA ARG A 23 -3.81 15.35 -20.11
C ARG A 23 -3.49 15.98 -18.75
N MET A 24 -3.38 15.17 -17.70
CA MET A 24 -2.98 15.65 -16.37
C MET A 24 -1.58 16.30 -16.40
N VAL A 25 -0.64 15.65 -17.08
CA VAL A 25 0.75 16.11 -17.19
C VAL A 25 0.84 17.43 -17.97
N ALA A 26 0.11 17.55 -19.08
CA ALA A 26 0.01 18.79 -19.85
C ALA A 26 -0.60 19.94 -19.02
N ALA A 27 -1.71 19.66 -18.30
CA ALA A 27 -2.38 20.65 -17.47
C ALA A 27 -1.54 21.14 -16.27
N ALA A 28 -0.61 20.32 -15.79
CA ALA A 28 0.29 20.67 -14.68
C ALA A 28 1.44 21.62 -15.08
N GLY A 29 1.66 21.88 -16.38
CA GLY A 29 2.63 22.86 -16.87
C GLY A 29 4.11 22.44 -16.78
N ASN A 30 4.41 21.18 -16.43
CA ASN A 30 5.76 20.63 -16.43
C ASN A 30 5.77 19.24 -17.09
N PRO A 31 5.65 19.18 -18.43
CA PRO A 31 5.42 17.92 -19.12
C PRO A 31 6.68 17.05 -19.14
N PHE A 32 6.50 15.78 -18.77
CA PHE A 32 7.45 14.70 -19.02
C PHE A 32 6.85 13.75 -20.07
N ALA A 33 7.70 12.97 -20.74
CA ALA A 33 7.22 12.01 -21.73
C ALA A 33 6.38 10.91 -21.08
N VAL A 34 5.27 10.51 -21.71
CA VAL A 34 4.41 9.42 -21.24
C VAL A 34 4.33 8.37 -22.34
N GLU A 35 5.06 7.27 -22.12
CA GLU A 35 5.16 6.14 -23.04
C GLU A 35 4.24 5.01 -22.59
N LEU A 36 3.56 4.39 -23.55
CA LEU A 36 2.65 3.26 -23.31
C LEU A 36 3.23 2.03 -24.02
N THR A 37 3.31 0.91 -23.32
CA THR A 37 3.77 -0.36 -23.90
C THR A 37 3.11 -1.55 -23.21
N ASP A 38 2.98 -2.67 -23.90
CA ASP A 38 2.61 -3.97 -23.30
C ASP A 38 3.85 -4.83 -22.99
N ASP A 39 5.04 -4.40 -23.44
CA ASP A 39 6.31 -5.08 -23.22
C ASP A 39 7.06 -4.46 -22.03
N TYR A 40 6.91 -5.10 -20.87
CA TYR A 40 7.60 -4.66 -19.65
C TYR A 40 9.13 -4.65 -19.79
N LYS A 41 9.72 -5.47 -20.68
CA LYS A 41 11.18 -5.53 -20.84
C LYS A 41 11.73 -4.23 -21.42
N GLN A 42 10.98 -3.61 -22.33
CA GLN A 42 11.33 -2.28 -22.85
C GLN A 42 11.23 -1.22 -21.75
N ALA A 43 10.16 -1.26 -20.95
CA ALA A 43 9.93 -0.25 -19.92
C ALA A 43 10.94 -0.30 -18.75
N VAL A 44 11.45 -1.48 -18.40
CA VAL A 44 12.46 -1.59 -17.31
C VAL A 44 13.88 -1.27 -17.79
N ALA A 45 14.15 -1.25 -19.10
CA ALA A 45 15.46 -0.94 -19.65
C ALA A 45 15.80 0.55 -19.46
N GLY A 46 16.88 0.84 -18.72
CA GLY A 46 17.30 2.20 -18.39
C GLY A 46 16.48 2.87 -17.28
N ALA A 47 15.51 2.17 -16.68
CA ALA A 47 14.70 2.69 -15.59
C ALA A 47 15.55 2.99 -14.34
N SER A 48 15.29 4.12 -13.68
CA SER A 48 15.85 4.40 -12.34
C SER A 48 14.98 3.84 -11.21
N TYR A 49 13.67 3.75 -11.47
CA TYR A 49 12.68 3.24 -10.53
C TYR A 49 11.66 2.41 -11.30
N VAL A 50 11.22 1.30 -10.71
CA VAL A 50 10.13 0.47 -11.22
C VAL A 50 9.04 0.38 -10.15
N VAL A 51 7.79 0.59 -10.54
CA VAL A 51 6.63 0.56 -9.65
C VAL A 51 5.71 -0.57 -10.10
N THR A 52 5.52 -1.60 -9.29
CA THR A 52 4.63 -2.72 -9.63
C THR A 52 3.27 -2.53 -8.99
N GLN A 53 2.24 -2.19 -9.78
CA GLN A 53 0.85 -2.03 -9.32
C GLN A 53 -0.13 -2.90 -10.13
N LEU A 54 0.29 -4.12 -10.46
CA LEU A 54 -0.49 -5.07 -11.25
C LEU A 54 -1.44 -5.93 -10.39
N ARG A 55 -2.38 -6.60 -11.05
CA ARG A 55 -3.24 -7.63 -10.46
C ARG A 55 -3.36 -8.83 -11.40
N VAL A 56 -2.62 -9.89 -11.13
CA VAL A 56 -2.69 -11.13 -11.92
C VAL A 56 -4.06 -11.78 -11.76
N GLY A 57 -4.76 -11.99 -12.88
CA GLY A 57 -6.14 -12.48 -12.93
C GLY A 57 -7.23 -11.40 -12.80
N LYS A 58 -6.84 -10.12 -12.73
CA LYS A 58 -7.74 -8.96 -12.65
C LYS A 58 -8.77 -9.10 -11.50
N MET A 59 -9.86 -8.34 -11.56
CA MET A 59 -10.93 -8.40 -10.56
C MET A 59 -11.69 -9.74 -10.53
N PRO A 60 -11.90 -10.46 -11.64
CA PRO A 60 -12.54 -11.78 -11.60
C PRO A 60 -11.80 -12.78 -10.70
N ALA A 61 -10.46 -12.83 -10.76
CA ALA A 61 -9.71 -13.70 -9.85
C ALA A 61 -9.83 -13.26 -8.38
N ARG A 62 -9.87 -11.95 -8.10
CA ARG A 62 -10.10 -11.45 -6.73
C ARG A 62 -11.47 -11.89 -6.21
N ARG A 63 -12.51 -11.83 -7.05
CA ARG A 63 -13.85 -12.33 -6.70
C ARG A 63 -13.77 -13.81 -6.32
N GLU A 64 -13.08 -14.62 -7.12
CA GLU A 64 -12.90 -16.04 -6.79
C GLU A 64 -12.07 -16.27 -5.52
N ASP A 65 -11.08 -15.43 -5.21
CA ASP A 65 -10.34 -15.49 -3.94
C ASP A 65 -11.25 -15.24 -2.73
N GLU A 66 -12.14 -14.25 -2.83
CA GLU A 66 -13.10 -13.89 -1.79
C GLU A 66 -14.15 -15.00 -1.62
N TYR A 67 -14.72 -15.51 -2.72
CA TYR A 67 -15.69 -16.61 -2.65
C TYR A 67 -15.08 -17.98 -2.33
N LEU A 68 -13.78 -18.19 -2.57
CA LEU A 68 -13.08 -19.39 -2.13
C LEU A 68 -13.13 -19.51 -0.61
N GLY A 69 -12.86 -18.42 0.12
CA GLY A 69 -13.03 -18.40 1.57
C GLY A 69 -14.46 -18.75 1.97
N LYS A 70 -15.45 -18.05 1.40
CA LYS A 70 -16.87 -18.25 1.70
C LYS A 70 -17.33 -19.69 1.51
N ARG A 71 -17.02 -20.33 0.37
CA ARG A 71 -17.44 -21.71 0.06
C ARG A 71 -16.94 -22.75 1.07
N HIS A 72 -15.87 -22.45 1.80
CA HIS A 72 -15.27 -23.37 2.77
C HIS A 72 -15.43 -22.93 4.23
N GLY A 73 -16.26 -21.92 4.51
CA GLY A 73 -16.42 -21.38 5.87
C GLY A 73 -15.15 -20.72 6.41
N LEU A 74 -14.29 -20.21 5.52
CA LEU A 74 -13.05 -19.53 5.84
C LEU A 74 -13.15 -18.04 5.46
N ILE A 75 -12.23 -17.22 6.00
CA ILE A 75 -12.14 -15.81 5.63
C ILE A 75 -11.81 -15.68 4.14
N GLY A 76 -12.72 -15.05 3.39
CA GLY A 76 -12.56 -14.63 2.01
C GLY A 76 -12.06 -13.19 1.94
N GLN A 77 -10.80 -13.01 1.60
CA GLN A 77 -10.17 -11.70 1.59
C GLN A 77 -9.03 -11.67 0.57
N GLU A 78 -8.86 -10.54 -0.13
CA GLU A 78 -7.88 -10.35 -1.20
C GLU A 78 -6.41 -10.69 -0.82
N THR A 79 -6.02 -10.43 0.42
CA THR A 79 -4.63 -10.44 0.92
C THR A 79 -4.45 -11.21 2.22
N THR A 80 -5.54 -11.62 2.86
CA THR A 80 -5.55 -12.33 4.15
C THR A 80 -6.19 -13.71 3.99
N GLY A 81 -5.62 -14.72 4.65
CA GLY A 81 -6.13 -16.09 4.59
C GLY A 81 -6.00 -16.74 3.21
N VAL A 82 -6.95 -17.61 2.87
CA VAL A 82 -6.89 -18.45 1.65
C VAL A 82 -6.91 -17.62 0.36
N GLY A 83 -7.64 -16.52 0.34
CA GLY A 83 -7.65 -15.60 -0.81
C GLY A 83 -6.32 -14.90 -1.01
N GLY A 84 -5.70 -14.42 0.08
CA GLY A 84 -4.35 -13.87 0.07
C GLY A 84 -3.29 -14.84 -0.44
N MET A 85 -3.37 -16.11 -0.02
CA MET A 85 -2.49 -17.18 -0.51
C MET A 85 -2.68 -17.43 -2.01
N ALA A 86 -3.93 -17.59 -2.47
CA ALA A 86 -4.23 -17.78 -3.90
C ALA A 86 -3.71 -16.62 -4.74
N LYS A 87 -3.88 -15.37 -4.27
CA LYS A 87 -3.32 -14.18 -4.91
C LYS A 87 -1.80 -14.19 -4.95
N ALA A 88 -1.14 -14.56 -3.85
CA ALA A 88 0.33 -14.64 -3.79
C ALA A 88 0.88 -15.62 -4.83
N LEU A 89 0.28 -16.82 -4.94
CA LEU A 89 0.69 -17.85 -5.90
C LEU A 89 0.62 -17.38 -7.36
N ARG A 90 -0.40 -16.59 -7.70
CA ARG A 90 -0.51 -16.00 -9.05
C ARG A 90 0.48 -14.85 -9.28
N THR A 91 0.79 -14.11 -8.22
CA THR A 91 1.47 -12.81 -8.30
C THR A 91 2.99 -12.92 -8.25
N ILE A 92 3.51 -13.70 -7.29
CA ILE A 92 4.95 -13.79 -7.01
C ILE A 92 5.75 -14.17 -8.26
N PRO A 93 5.35 -15.17 -9.08
CA PRO A 93 6.12 -15.51 -10.29
C PRO A 93 6.26 -14.34 -11.27
N VAL A 94 5.19 -13.55 -11.47
CA VAL A 94 5.19 -12.41 -12.40
C VAL A 94 6.08 -11.28 -11.88
N VAL A 95 5.95 -10.91 -10.61
CA VAL A 95 6.74 -9.82 -10.03
C VAL A 95 8.23 -10.19 -9.95
N ARG A 96 8.55 -11.46 -9.63
CA ARG A 96 9.94 -11.95 -9.66
C ARG A 96 10.54 -11.90 -11.07
N ALA A 97 9.76 -12.22 -12.11
CA ALA A 97 10.24 -12.12 -13.50
C ALA A 97 10.53 -10.67 -13.91
N ILE A 98 9.69 -9.71 -13.51
CA ILE A 98 9.92 -8.28 -13.72
C ILE A 98 11.18 -7.82 -12.98
N ALA A 99 11.33 -8.21 -11.71
CA ALA A 99 12.48 -7.85 -10.87
C ALA A 99 13.80 -8.42 -11.42
N ALA A 100 13.80 -9.69 -11.85
CA ALA A 100 14.97 -10.33 -12.43
C ALA A 100 15.41 -9.64 -13.73
N GLU A 101 14.45 -9.30 -14.60
CA GLU A 101 14.75 -8.55 -15.83
C GLU A 101 15.24 -7.14 -15.52
N MET A 102 14.56 -6.42 -14.62
CA MET A 102 15.00 -5.10 -14.15
C MET A 102 16.44 -5.15 -13.63
N HIS A 103 16.78 -6.12 -12.78
CA HIS A 103 18.13 -6.26 -12.26
C HIS A 103 19.16 -6.55 -13.36
N ARG A 104 18.78 -7.32 -14.38
CA ARG A 104 19.64 -7.64 -15.53
C ARG A 104 19.95 -6.42 -16.40
N VAL A 105 18.95 -5.58 -16.70
CA VAL A 105 19.11 -4.45 -17.65
C VAL A 105 19.32 -3.09 -17.00
N SER A 106 18.92 -2.96 -15.73
CA SER A 106 18.97 -1.73 -14.94
C SER A 106 19.39 -2.06 -13.50
N PRO A 107 20.63 -2.55 -13.27
CA PRO A 107 21.06 -3.10 -11.98
C PRO A 107 21.06 -2.09 -10.83
N ALA A 108 21.00 -0.79 -11.11
CA ALA A 108 20.90 0.26 -10.11
C ALA A 108 19.45 0.67 -9.77
N ALA A 109 18.45 0.14 -10.48
CA ALA A 109 17.06 0.51 -10.30
C ALA A 109 16.52 0.01 -8.95
N VAL A 110 15.61 0.79 -8.37
CA VAL A 110 14.84 0.40 -7.18
C VAL A 110 13.42 0.03 -7.59
N LEU A 111 12.96 -1.13 -7.16
CA LEU A 111 11.59 -1.61 -7.32
C LEU A 111 10.78 -1.27 -6.07
N ALA A 112 9.81 -0.37 -6.22
CA ALA A 112 8.79 -0.08 -5.22
C ALA A 112 7.54 -0.94 -5.49
N ASN A 113 7.38 -2.02 -4.71
CA ASN A 113 6.30 -2.99 -4.87
C ASN A 113 5.03 -2.57 -4.14
N PHE A 114 3.98 -2.47 -4.95
CA PHE A 114 2.62 -2.16 -4.56
C PHE A 114 1.68 -3.34 -4.83
N THR A 115 2.12 -4.29 -5.63
CA THR A 115 1.31 -5.45 -5.89
C THR A 115 1.19 -6.30 -4.62
N ASN A 116 -0.04 -6.39 -4.16
CA ASN A 116 -0.41 -7.20 -3.01
C ASN A 116 -0.37 -8.71 -3.33
N PRO A 117 -0.12 -9.58 -2.34
CA PRO A 117 0.16 -9.26 -0.93
C PRO A 117 1.60 -8.72 -0.74
N ALA A 118 1.73 -7.45 -0.35
CA ALA A 118 2.97 -6.71 -0.57
C ALA A 118 4.13 -7.25 0.27
N GLY A 119 3.87 -7.69 1.50
CA GLY A 119 4.87 -8.32 2.36
C GLY A 119 5.41 -9.62 1.77
N LEU A 120 4.54 -10.53 1.32
CA LEU A 120 4.95 -11.81 0.71
C LEU A 120 5.69 -11.61 -0.62
N VAL A 121 5.21 -10.68 -1.46
CA VAL A 121 5.91 -10.34 -2.70
C VAL A 121 7.29 -9.77 -2.40
N THR A 122 7.41 -8.90 -1.39
CA THR A 122 8.70 -8.34 -0.97
C THR A 122 9.64 -9.40 -0.42
N GLN A 123 9.13 -10.35 0.36
CA GLN A 123 9.92 -11.51 0.81
C GLN A 123 10.45 -12.30 -0.39
N ALA A 124 9.63 -12.53 -1.42
CA ALA A 124 10.08 -13.24 -2.61
C ALA A 124 11.07 -12.44 -3.48
N LEU A 125 11.11 -11.10 -3.32
CA LEU A 125 12.08 -10.24 -4.00
C LEU A 125 13.46 -10.28 -3.35
N THR A 126 13.59 -10.66 -2.07
CA THR A 126 14.91 -10.76 -1.41
C THR A 126 15.80 -11.84 -2.04
N ASP A 127 15.20 -12.82 -2.71
CA ASP A 127 15.92 -13.89 -3.42
C ASP A 127 16.43 -13.45 -4.81
N VAL A 128 15.96 -12.31 -5.31
CA VAL A 128 16.18 -11.84 -6.69
C VAL A 128 16.96 -10.53 -6.73
N LEU A 129 16.71 -9.65 -5.77
CA LEU A 129 17.27 -8.31 -5.70
C LEU A 129 18.19 -8.16 -4.48
N PRO A 130 19.32 -7.44 -4.62
CA PRO A 130 20.09 -6.95 -3.49
C PRO A 130 19.23 -6.24 -2.44
N HIS A 131 19.67 -6.29 -1.18
CA HIS A 131 19.04 -5.56 -0.08
C HIS A 131 18.91 -4.06 -0.44
N GLY A 132 17.75 -3.48 -0.13
CA GLY A 132 17.43 -2.09 -0.44
C GLY A 132 16.92 -1.81 -1.86
N GLN A 133 16.94 -2.79 -2.78
CA GLN A 133 16.43 -2.61 -4.14
C GLN A 133 14.99 -3.11 -4.36
N GLY A 134 14.50 -4.04 -3.54
CA GLY A 134 13.10 -4.49 -3.55
C GLY A 134 12.38 -4.02 -2.29
N ILE A 135 11.57 -2.96 -2.40
CA ILE A 135 10.89 -2.35 -1.26
C ILE A 135 9.38 -2.51 -1.42
N GLY A 136 8.72 -3.11 -0.44
CA GLY A 136 7.26 -3.17 -0.42
C GLY A 136 6.64 -1.97 0.27
N VAL A 137 5.50 -1.50 -0.22
CA VAL A 137 4.83 -0.32 0.33
C VAL A 137 3.35 -0.62 0.54
N CYS A 138 2.80 -0.09 1.64
CA CYS A 138 1.41 -0.23 2.01
C CYS A 138 0.81 1.14 2.37
N ASN A 139 -0.48 1.32 2.11
CA ASN A 139 -1.17 2.55 2.53
C ASN A 139 -1.53 2.58 4.02
N VAL A 140 -1.60 1.44 4.71
CA VAL A 140 -2.11 1.42 6.10
C VAL A 140 -1.30 2.36 7.01
N PRO A 141 0.05 2.30 7.05
CA PRO A 141 0.82 3.18 7.93
C PRO A 141 0.62 4.68 7.65
N ILE A 142 0.61 5.09 6.37
CA ILE A 142 0.38 6.50 6.02
C ILE A 142 -1.04 6.94 6.38
N THR A 143 -2.05 6.08 6.17
CA THR A 143 -3.44 6.41 6.53
C THR A 143 -3.60 6.54 8.05
N THR A 144 -3.00 5.65 8.84
CA THR A 144 -2.97 5.74 10.31
C THR A 144 -2.29 7.03 10.76
N ARG A 145 -1.10 7.35 10.20
CA ARG A 145 -0.37 8.58 10.52
C ARG A 145 -1.22 9.81 10.25
N MET A 146 -1.85 9.90 9.07
CA MET A 146 -2.70 11.04 8.71
C MET A 146 -3.96 11.13 9.58
N SER A 147 -4.52 9.99 10.00
CA SER A 147 -5.66 9.93 10.92
C SER A 147 -5.29 10.47 12.31
N ILE A 148 -4.14 10.07 12.85
CA ILE A 148 -3.60 10.59 14.12
C ILE A 148 -3.37 12.10 14.03
N ILE A 149 -2.70 12.56 12.97
CA ILE A 149 -2.46 13.99 12.73
C ILE A 149 -3.77 14.76 12.77
N LYS A 150 -4.78 14.34 11.99
CA LYS A 150 -6.08 15.01 11.92
C LYS A 150 -6.76 15.11 13.30
N ARG A 151 -6.63 14.10 14.14
CA ARG A 151 -7.17 14.12 15.52
C ARG A 151 -6.41 15.11 16.40
N LEU A 152 -5.08 15.09 16.37
CA LEU A 152 -4.26 16.06 17.11
C LEU A 152 -4.54 17.50 16.66
N GLU A 153 -4.71 17.76 15.36
CA GLU A 153 -5.09 19.09 14.85
C GLU A 153 -6.46 19.53 15.39
N LYS A 154 -7.43 18.61 15.47
CA LYS A 154 -8.76 18.90 16.01
C LYS A 154 -8.71 19.22 17.51
N MET A 155 -7.85 18.54 18.27
CA MET A 155 -7.69 18.75 19.71
C MET A 155 -6.94 20.04 20.04
N THR A 156 -5.90 20.35 19.28
CA THR A 156 -4.99 21.49 19.55
C THR A 156 -5.37 22.76 18.81
N GLY A 157 -6.23 22.67 17.80
CA GLY A 157 -6.54 23.77 16.89
C GLY A 157 -5.37 24.18 15.98
N THR A 158 -4.26 23.44 16.00
CA THR A 158 -3.03 23.78 15.26
C THR A 158 -2.83 22.84 14.09
N LYS A 159 -2.39 23.38 12.95
CA LYS A 159 -2.01 22.58 11.78
C LYS A 159 -0.66 21.91 11.96
N ILE A 160 -0.59 20.62 11.62
CA ILE A 160 0.59 19.79 11.81
C ILE A 160 1.09 19.35 10.42
N ASP A 161 2.34 19.69 10.11
CA ASP A 161 3.01 19.17 8.92
C ASP A 161 3.35 17.68 9.14
N PRO A 162 2.86 16.75 8.29
CA PRO A 162 3.18 15.34 8.39
C PRO A 162 4.69 15.01 8.39
N ALA A 163 5.53 15.85 7.80
CA ALA A 163 6.98 15.68 7.78
C ALA A 163 7.62 15.77 9.18
N ARG A 164 6.94 16.42 10.14
CA ARG A 164 7.38 16.55 11.54
C ARG A 164 7.00 15.35 12.40
N THR A 165 6.34 14.35 11.82
CA THR A 165 5.77 13.23 12.56
C THR A 165 6.36 11.88 12.16
N GLN A 166 6.49 10.97 13.12
CA GLN A 166 6.93 9.60 12.86
C GLN A 166 5.98 8.61 13.53
N LEU A 167 5.56 7.59 12.78
CA LEU A 167 4.74 6.49 13.28
C LEU A 167 5.63 5.26 13.48
N ASN A 168 5.70 4.76 14.71
CA ASN A 168 6.39 3.51 15.00
C ASN A 168 5.43 2.34 14.76
N THR A 169 5.75 1.54 13.74
CA THR A 169 4.98 0.37 13.32
C THR A 169 5.91 -0.84 13.34
N LEU A 170 5.40 -1.99 13.76
CA LEU A 170 6.13 -3.25 13.66
C LEU A 170 5.17 -4.40 13.38
N GLY A 171 5.58 -5.30 12.49
CA GLY A 171 4.88 -6.54 12.16
C GLY A 171 5.11 -6.91 10.71
N LEU A 172 4.13 -7.51 10.05
CA LEU A 172 4.14 -7.78 8.61
C LEU A 172 3.15 -6.86 7.90
N ASN A 173 3.25 -6.77 6.58
CA ASN A 173 2.21 -6.15 5.77
C ASN A 173 0.82 -6.74 6.09
N HIS A 174 -0.16 -5.90 6.41
CA HIS A 174 -1.51 -6.29 6.83
C HIS A 174 -1.57 -7.18 8.09
N LEU A 175 -0.49 -7.22 8.86
CA LEU A 175 -0.39 -7.91 10.15
C LEU A 175 0.60 -7.16 11.05
N SER A 176 0.33 -5.87 11.26
CA SER A 176 1.20 -4.94 11.96
C SER A 176 0.49 -4.24 13.12
N TRP A 177 1.26 -3.76 14.08
CA TRP A 177 0.79 -2.96 15.20
C TRP A 177 1.52 -1.62 15.21
N HIS A 178 0.77 -0.56 15.47
CA HIS A 178 1.31 0.76 15.75
C HIS A 178 1.54 0.89 17.25
N ARG A 179 2.72 1.36 17.65
CA ARG A 179 3.21 1.30 19.03
C ARG A 179 3.87 2.58 19.53
N GLY A 180 3.78 3.66 18.76
CA GLY A 180 4.42 4.93 19.07
C GLY A 180 4.13 5.97 18.00
N PHE A 181 4.08 7.23 18.40
CA PHE A 181 3.94 8.36 17.51
C PHE A 181 4.70 9.56 18.08
N THR A 182 5.56 10.17 17.27
CA THR A 182 6.29 11.38 17.68
C THR A 182 5.92 12.57 16.82
N LEU A 183 5.98 13.76 17.41
CA LEU A 183 5.85 15.06 16.75
C LEU A 183 7.06 15.92 17.18
N ASP A 184 7.89 16.34 16.23
CA ASP A 184 9.14 17.09 16.50
C ASP A 184 10.08 16.38 17.50
N GLY A 185 10.03 15.05 17.52
CA GLY A 185 10.79 14.22 18.45
C GLY A 185 10.16 14.04 19.83
N GLU A 186 9.08 14.75 20.15
CA GLU A 186 8.31 14.53 21.38
C GLU A 186 7.39 13.32 21.24
N ASP A 187 7.34 12.47 22.27
CA ASP A 187 6.44 11.31 22.31
C ASP A 187 5.00 11.76 22.61
N MET A 188 4.10 11.48 21.66
CA MET A 188 2.68 11.80 21.76
C MET A 188 1.82 10.55 21.94
N TRP A 189 2.44 9.37 22.12
CA TRP A 189 1.71 8.10 22.07
C TRP A 189 0.67 7.96 23.18
N GLY A 190 0.94 8.51 24.37
CA GLY A 190 -0.03 8.54 25.47
C GLY A 190 -1.31 9.27 25.08
N GLN A 191 -1.19 10.48 24.54
CA GLN A 191 -2.32 11.29 24.10
C GLN A 191 -3.08 10.64 22.94
N VAL A 192 -2.34 10.04 21.99
CA VAL A 192 -2.94 9.30 20.87
C VAL A 192 -3.77 8.11 21.35
N LEU A 193 -3.27 7.34 22.32
CA LEU A 193 -4.01 6.21 22.90
C LEU A 193 -5.24 6.66 23.68
N GLU A 194 -5.12 7.68 24.52
CA GLU A 194 -6.25 8.22 25.30
C GLU A 194 -7.38 8.70 24.39
N ASP A 195 -7.05 9.45 23.34
CA ASP A 195 -8.03 9.92 22.35
C ASP A 195 -8.65 8.76 21.56
N THR A 196 -7.84 7.78 21.17
CA THR A 196 -8.33 6.58 20.47
C THR A 196 -9.30 5.77 21.33
N VAL A 197 -8.97 5.52 22.61
CA VAL A 197 -9.84 4.80 23.55
C VAL A 197 -11.12 5.58 23.80
N LYS A 198 -11.04 6.91 23.97
CA LYS A 198 -12.21 7.77 24.14
C LYS A 198 -13.13 7.71 22.92
N GLU A 199 -12.57 7.75 21.71
CA GLU A 199 -13.33 7.64 20.46
C GLU A 199 -14.03 6.27 20.36
N LEU A 200 -13.30 5.18 20.59
CA LEU A 200 -13.87 3.83 20.57
C LEU A 200 -15.00 3.68 21.61
N ARG A 201 -14.82 4.18 22.84
CA ARG A 201 -15.88 4.15 23.88
C ARG A 201 -17.12 4.96 23.51
N ALA A 202 -17.01 5.96 22.63
CA ALA A 202 -18.13 6.75 22.16
C ALA A 202 -18.88 6.12 20.97
N GLN A 203 -18.31 5.09 20.33
CA GLN A 203 -18.93 4.39 19.21
C GLN A 203 -19.95 3.37 19.73
N LYS A 204 -21.11 3.28 19.06
CA LYS A 204 -22.12 2.26 19.38
C LYS A 204 -21.60 0.84 19.10
N GLU A 205 -20.85 0.69 18.03
CA GLU A 205 -20.22 -0.57 17.59
C GLU A 205 -18.76 -0.25 17.29
N PRO A 206 -17.89 -0.27 18.32
CA PRO A 206 -16.51 0.11 18.14
C PRO A 206 -15.76 -0.87 17.24
N GLU A 207 -14.87 -0.34 16.41
CA GLU A 207 -14.05 -1.15 15.50
C GLU A 207 -13.07 -2.08 16.26
N TRP A 208 -12.68 -1.68 17.47
CA TRP A 208 -11.80 -2.40 18.37
C TRP A 208 -12.31 -2.33 19.80
N ASP A 209 -12.07 -3.37 20.58
CA ASP A 209 -12.31 -3.34 22.03
C ASP A 209 -11.43 -2.25 22.68
N PRO A 210 -12.03 -1.18 23.26
CA PRO A 210 -11.28 -0.12 23.89
C PRO A 210 -10.40 -0.60 25.05
N GLU A 211 -10.83 -1.62 25.81
CA GLU A 211 -10.06 -2.17 26.94
C GLU A 211 -8.82 -2.91 26.44
N TRP A 212 -8.92 -3.58 25.28
CA TRP A 212 -7.78 -4.22 24.65
C TRP A 212 -6.72 -3.19 24.25
N ILE A 213 -7.14 -2.06 23.64
CA ILE A 213 -6.23 -0.97 23.25
C ILE A 213 -5.58 -0.34 24.48
N GLU A 214 -6.37 -0.05 25.53
CA GLU A 214 -5.90 0.55 26.78
C GLU A 214 -4.86 -0.33 27.49
N LYS A 215 -5.12 -1.65 27.58
CA LYS A 215 -4.23 -2.61 28.25
C LYS A 215 -2.95 -2.88 27.47
N ASN A 216 -3.06 -3.09 26.16
CA ASN A 216 -1.91 -3.46 25.33
C ASN A 216 -1.10 -2.24 24.89
N ARG A 217 -1.69 -1.03 24.92
CA ARG A 217 -1.06 0.22 24.46
C ARG A 217 -0.59 0.15 23.01
N LEU A 218 -1.31 -0.60 22.19
CA LEU A 218 -1.08 -0.81 20.76
C LEU A 218 -2.33 -0.44 19.97
N ILE A 219 -2.16 0.13 18.78
CA ILE A 219 -3.24 0.29 17.79
C ILE A 219 -3.02 -0.74 16.68
N PRO A 220 -3.87 -1.77 16.55
CA PRO A 220 -3.76 -2.78 15.50
C PRO A 220 -3.99 -2.18 14.12
N ASN A 221 -3.27 -2.70 13.12
CA ASN A 221 -3.67 -2.57 11.72
C ASN A 221 -5.09 -3.13 11.53
N TYR A 222 -5.98 -2.44 10.81
CA TYR A 222 -7.39 -2.86 10.62
C TYR A 222 -7.56 -4.27 10.02
N TYR A 223 -6.55 -4.80 9.34
CA TYR A 223 -6.55 -6.20 8.87
C TYR A 223 -6.50 -7.23 10.01
N LEU A 224 -6.05 -6.87 11.21
CA LEU A 224 -6.06 -7.78 12.36
C LEU A 224 -7.48 -8.19 12.79
N GLN A 225 -8.53 -7.50 12.31
CA GLN A 225 -9.92 -7.90 12.57
C GLN A 225 -10.27 -9.25 11.94
N TYR A 226 -9.58 -9.63 10.85
CA TYR A 226 -9.74 -10.96 10.26
C TYR A 226 -9.19 -12.09 11.13
N TYR A 227 -8.42 -11.75 12.18
CA TYR A 227 -7.83 -12.70 13.13
C TYR A 227 -8.48 -12.60 14.51
N TYR A 228 -8.69 -11.38 15.01
CA TYR A 228 -9.25 -11.15 16.35
C TYR A 228 -10.78 -11.21 16.38
N TYR A 229 -11.43 -10.89 15.26
CA TYR A 229 -12.90 -10.89 15.13
C TYR A 229 -13.36 -11.73 13.94
N THR A 230 -12.74 -12.89 13.76
CA THR A 230 -12.97 -13.82 12.64
C THR A 230 -14.46 -14.13 12.48
N ASP A 231 -15.17 -14.48 13.55
CA ASP A 231 -16.60 -14.82 13.49
C ASP A 231 -17.45 -13.65 12.98
N HIS A 232 -17.15 -12.42 13.41
CA HIS A 232 -17.83 -11.23 12.93
C HIS A 232 -17.57 -11.01 11.43
N LYS A 233 -16.33 -11.24 10.95
CA LYS A 233 -15.99 -11.13 9.53
C LYS A 233 -16.64 -12.23 8.69
N LEU A 234 -16.71 -13.45 9.20
CA LEU A 234 -17.44 -14.56 8.55
C LEU A 234 -18.94 -14.23 8.45
N ALA A 235 -19.56 -13.77 9.54
CA ALA A 235 -20.97 -13.37 9.54
C ALA A 235 -21.27 -12.21 8.58
N ALA A 236 -20.35 -11.25 8.44
CA ALA A 236 -20.47 -10.18 7.45
C ALA A 236 -20.38 -10.71 6.01
N GLN A 237 -19.43 -11.62 5.74
CA GLN A 237 -19.25 -12.28 4.44
C GLN A 237 -20.45 -13.16 4.03
N GLU A 238 -21.17 -13.74 4.99
CA GLU A 238 -22.39 -14.51 4.69
C GLU A 238 -23.47 -13.68 3.98
N LYS A 239 -23.47 -12.36 4.18
CA LYS A 239 -24.42 -11.43 3.53
C LYS A 239 -24.12 -11.17 2.04
N TRP A 240 -22.97 -11.62 1.51
CA TRP A 240 -22.66 -11.48 0.08
C TRP A 240 -23.58 -12.36 -0.79
N PRO A 241 -23.97 -11.91 -1.99
CA PRO A 241 -23.45 -10.76 -2.75
C PRO A 241 -24.02 -9.37 -2.36
N PRO A 242 -23.33 -8.27 -2.74
CA PRO A 242 -22.03 -8.24 -3.42
C PRO A 242 -20.85 -8.43 -2.45
N SER A 243 -19.80 -9.05 -2.94
CA SER A 243 -18.46 -9.07 -2.34
C SER A 243 -17.71 -7.75 -2.62
N ARG A 244 -16.60 -7.50 -1.92
CA ARG A 244 -15.80 -6.28 -2.15
C ARG A 244 -15.23 -6.23 -3.57
N ALA A 245 -14.89 -7.39 -4.14
CA ALA A 245 -14.44 -7.46 -5.53
C ALA A 245 -15.50 -6.92 -6.50
N GLU A 246 -16.76 -7.29 -6.31
CA GLU A 246 -17.87 -6.84 -7.16
C GLU A 246 -18.14 -5.34 -7.01
N ASP A 247 -18.12 -4.81 -5.79
CA ASP A 247 -18.22 -3.36 -5.55
C ASP A 247 -17.12 -2.58 -6.29
N VAL A 248 -15.89 -3.09 -6.24
CA VAL A 248 -14.74 -2.46 -6.89
C VAL A 248 -14.82 -2.56 -8.41
N MET A 249 -15.39 -3.62 -8.98
CA MET A 249 -15.63 -3.71 -10.43
C MET A 249 -16.54 -2.57 -10.91
N GLU A 250 -17.62 -2.29 -10.18
CA GLU A 250 -18.54 -1.19 -10.52
C GLU A 250 -17.88 0.19 -10.35
N ILE A 251 -17.03 0.36 -9.33
CA ILE A 251 -16.24 1.58 -9.16
C ILE A 251 -15.23 1.74 -10.32
N GLU A 252 -14.50 0.68 -10.69
CA GLU A 252 -13.51 0.73 -11.79
C GLU A 252 -14.17 1.05 -13.13
N LYS A 253 -15.36 0.50 -13.40
CA LYS A 253 -16.12 0.81 -14.61
C LYS A 253 -16.46 2.30 -14.71
N ARG A 254 -16.94 2.91 -13.62
CA ARG A 254 -17.23 4.36 -13.58
C ARG A 254 -15.96 5.19 -13.73
N LEU A 255 -14.89 4.85 -13.02
CA LEU A 255 -13.61 5.57 -13.11
C LEU A 255 -13.01 5.53 -14.51
N LEU A 256 -13.07 4.39 -15.21
CA LEU A 256 -12.57 4.30 -16.59
C LEU A 256 -13.39 5.17 -17.55
N ALA A 257 -14.71 5.24 -17.38
CA ALA A 257 -15.56 6.15 -18.15
C ALA A 257 -15.17 7.61 -17.90
N GLU A 258 -14.95 8.00 -16.64
CA GLU A 258 -14.48 9.35 -16.30
C GLU A 258 -13.08 9.65 -16.88
N TYR A 259 -12.16 8.69 -16.86
CA TYR A 259 -10.83 8.85 -17.47
C TYR A 259 -10.88 8.96 -19.00
N ALA A 260 -11.92 8.45 -19.64
CA ALA A 260 -12.11 8.60 -21.08
C ALA A 260 -12.61 10.01 -21.47
N GLU A 261 -13.09 10.82 -20.53
CA GLU A 261 -13.56 12.17 -20.81
C GLU A 261 -12.43 13.08 -21.33
N PRO A 262 -12.57 13.70 -22.52
CA PRO A 262 -11.48 14.39 -23.20
C PRO A 262 -11.00 15.65 -22.47
N ASP A 263 -11.87 16.34 -21.75
CA ASP A 263 -11.52 17.59 -21.04
C ASP A 263 -11.07 17.36 -19.60
N ARG A 264 -11.10 16.10 -19.13
CA ARG A 264 -10.73 15.80 -17.75
C ARG A 264 -9.22 15.85 -17.57
N THR A 265 -8.81 16.68 -16.61
CA THR A 265 -7.40 16.95 -16.25
C THR A 265 -7.11 16.73 -14.77
N LYS A 266 -8.13 16.37 -13.97
CA LYS A 266 -8.00 16.11 -12.53
C LYS A 266 -8.56 14.73 -12.18
N PRO A 267 -7.97 14.02 -11.20
CA PRO A 267 -8.51 12.75 -10.72
C PRO A 267 -9.96 12.92 -10.22
N PRO A 268 -10.87 11.99 -10.56
CA PRO A 268 -12.20 11.88 -9.97
C PRO A 268 -12.17 11.83 -8.45
N GLU A 269 -13.16 12.46 -7.79
CA GLU A 269 -13.33 12.34 -6.33
C GLU A 269 -13.57 10.88 -5.91
N ASP A 270 -14.28 10.12 -6.75
CA ASP A 270 -14.60 8.71 -6.53
C ASP A 270 -13.38 7.78 -6.50
N LEU A 271 -12.20 8.25 -6.94
CA LEU A 271 -10.96 7.48 -6.88
C LEU A 271 -10.64 7.02 -5.45
N MET A 272 -10.97 7.85 -4.45
CA MET A 272 -10.74 7.52 -3.03
C MET A 272 -11.63 6.38 -2.52
N LYS A 273 -12.76 6.09 -3.20
CA LYS A 273 -13.71 5.03 -2.81
C LYS A 273 -13.24 3.62 -3.21
N ARG A 274 -12.25 3.50 -4.10
CA ARG A 274 -11.66 2.22 -4.54
C ARG A 274 -10.96 1.48 -3.38
N GLY A 275 -10.59 2.19 -2.31
CA GLY A 275 -9.69 1.70 -1.26
C GLY A 275 -8.23 1.99 -1.63
N GLY A 276 -7.35 2.08 -0.64
CA GLY A 276 -5.94 2.47 -0.90
C GLY A 276 -5.71 3.99 -0.88
N ALA A 277 -6.45 4.76 -0.07
CA ALA A 277 -6.18 6.18 0.14
C ALA A 277 -4.70 6.45 0.48
N TYR A 278 -4.12 7.55 -0.03
CA TYR A 278 -2.72 7.95 0.15
C TYR A 278 -1.65 7.01 -0.44
N TYR A 279 -2.04 6.02 -1.23
CA TYR A 279 -1.11 5.04 -1.75
C TYR A 279 -0.08 5.61 -2.74
N SER A 280 -0.55 6.39 -3.72
CA SER A 280 0.31 7.11 -4.65
C SER A 280 1.22 8.11 -3.93
N THR A 281 0.74 8.71 -2.84
CA THR A 281 1.53 9.59 -1.98
C THR A 281 2.67 8.82 -1.32
N ALA A 282 2.41 7.66 -0.71
CA ALA A 282 3.47 6.84 -0.11
C ALA A 282 4.54 6.44 -1.14
N ALA A 283 4.12 6.05 -2.35
CA ALA A 283 5.03 5.72 -3.46
C ALA A 283 5.93 6.87 -3.88
N THR A 284 5.30 7.99 -4.18
CA THR A 284 6.00 9.16 -4.72
C THR A 284 6.89 9.80 -3.67
N GLN A 285 6.49 9.80 -2.40
CA GLN A 285 7.32 10.26 -1.29
C GLN A 285 8.53 9.34 -1.06
N LEU A 286 8.35 8.01 -1.07
CA LEU A 286 9.47 7.07 -0.96
C LEU A 286 10.50 7.27 -2.08
N ILE A 287 10.02 7.32 -3.33
CA ILE A 287 10.88 7.52 -4.51
C ILE A 287 11.59 8.87 -4.44
N ALA A 288 10.87 9.93 -4.07
CA ALA A 288 11.44 11.26 -3.92
C ALA A 288 12.49 11.33 -2.80
N ALA A 289 12.24 10.69 -1.65
CA ALA A 289 13.17 10.62 -0.54
C ALA A 289 14.45 9.86 -0.93
N HIS A 290 14.30 8.68 -1.54
CA HIS A 290 15.44 7.90 -2.06
C HIS A 290 16.23 8.70 -3.11
N HIS A 291 15.53 9.34 -4.05
CA HIS A 291 16.17 10.13 -5.10
C HIS A 291 16.94 11.31 -4.53
N ALA A 292 16.32 12.08 -3.63
CA ALA A 292 16.91 13.29 -3.06
C ALA A 292 17.98 13.01 -2.00
N GLY A 293 18.00 11.81 -1.41
CA GLY A 293 18.95 11.43 -0.36
C GLY A 293 18.73 12.15 0.97
N LYS A 294 17.48 12.54 1.26
CA LYS A 294 17.13 13.38 2.42
C LYS A 294 17.19 12.66 3.78
N GLY A 295 17.23 11.33 3.79
CA GLY A 295 17.22 10.55 5.03
C GLY A 295 15.88 10.59 5.76
N GLU A 296 14.77 10.58 5.00
CA GLU A 296 13.42 10.64 5.56
C GLU A 296 13.00 9.27 6.09
N VAL A 297 12.21 9.24 7.17
CA VAL A 297 11.70 7.98 7.73
C VAL A 297 10.39 7.60 7.06
N HIS A 298 10.36 6.41 6.45
CA HIS A 298 9.18 5.83 5.82
C HIS A 298 8.87 4.47 6.43
N VAL A 299 7.58 4.16 6.65
CA VAL A 299 7.17 2.81 7.05
C VAL A 299 7.01 1.96 5.79
N ILE A 300 7.91 1.00 5.62
CA ILE A 300 8.01 0.15 4.42
C ILE A 300 8.17 -1.32 4.81
N ASN A 301 8.01 -2.20 3.83
CA ASN A 301 8.34 -3.61 3.93
C ASN A 301 9.75 -3.84 3.38
N ILE A 302 10.65 -4.34 4.22
CA ILE A 302 12.03 -4.68 3.85
C ILE A 302 12.56 -5.78 4.78
N ALA A 303 13.58 -6.53 4.34
CA ALA A 303 14.32 -7.44 5.22
C ALA A 303 14.95 -6.65 6.37
N HIS A 304 14.62 -7.02 7.61
CA HIS A 304 14.89 -6.16 8.77
C HIS A 304 16.38 -6.10 9.15
N ASN A 305 17.22 -7.01 8.63
CA ASN A 305 18.67 -7.00 8.76
C ASN A 305 19.20 -6.79 10.21
N GLY A 306 18.53 -7.42 11.19
CA GLY A 306 18.88 -7.30 12.61
C GLY A 306 18.25 -6.14 13.36
N ALA A 307 17.38 -5.34 12.74
CA ALA A 307 16.62 -4.29 13.44
C ALA A 307 15.68 -4.82 14.54
N VAL A 308 15.31 -6.11 14.46
CA VAL A 308 14.58 -6.83 15.50
C VAL A 308 15.48 -7.95 15.99
N GLU A 309 15.86 -7.88 17.26
CA GLU A 309 16.74 -8.85 17.90
C GLU A 309 16.04 -10.21 18.05
N GLY A 310 16.78 -11.29 17.83
CA GLY A 310 16.29 -12.67 17.95
C GLY A 310 15.45 -13.17 16.76
N TRP A 311 15.16 -12.34 15.76
CA TRP A 311 14.44 -12.73 14.55
C TRP A 311 15.42 -12.97 13.39
N PRO A 312 15.15 -13.92 12.47
CA PRO A 312 16.01 -14.15 11.31
C PRO A 312 16.11 -12.91 10.41
N LYS A 313 17.34 -12.44 10.18
CA LYS A 313 17.64 -11.12 9.57
C LYS A 313 17.03 -10.89 8.19
N GLU A 314 16.78 -11.98 7.47
CA GLU A 314 16.21 -12.03 6.13
C GLU A 314 14.68 -11.89 6.11
N TRP A 315 14.02 -11.95 7.26
CA TRP A 315 12.57 -11.78 7.34
C TRP A 315 12.18 -10.35 6.98
N VAL A 316 11.22 -10.25 6.06
CA VAL A 316 10.63 -8.98 5.67
C VAL A 316 9.59 -8.55 6.70
N LEU A 317 9.79 -7.36 7.26
CA LEU A 317 8.90 -6.73 8.24
C LEU A 317 8.41 -5.38 7.72
N GLU A 318 7.23 -4.96 8.17
CA GLU A 318 6.68 -3.61 7.98
C GLU A 318 7.10 -2.73 9.16
N MET A 319 8.06 -1.81 8.93
CA MET A 319 8.69 -1.03 9.99
C MET A 319 9.18 0.34 9.49
N PRO A 320 9.40 1.34 10.37
CA PRO A 320 10.02 2.61 9.99
C PRO A 320 11.49 2.41 9.59
N VAL A 321 11.86 3.00 8.45
CA VAL A 321 13.20 2.88 7.86
C VAL A 321 13.66 4.26 7.40
N ASN A 322 14.94 4.57 7.63
CA ASN A 322 15.56 5.77 7.09
C ASN A 322 15.90 5.56 5.61
N VAL A 323 15.27 6.33 4.74
CA VAL A 323 15.43 6.22 3.29
C VAL A 323 16.32 7.36 2.79
N SER A 324 17.48 6.98 2.25
CA SER A 324 18.41 7.86 1.57
C SER A 324 18.97 7.21 0.30
N ARG A 325 19.68 7.98 -0.53
CA ARG A 325 20.19 7.51 -1.82
C ARG A 325 21.20 6.38 -1.58
N GLY A 326 20.86 5.17 -2.03
CA GLY A 326 21.71 3.98 -1.85
C GLY A 326 21.81 3.48 -0.40
N LYS A 327 20.92 3.93 0.49
CA LYS A 327 20.81 3.44 1.88
C LYS A 327 19.34 3.35 2.28
N VAL A 328 18.88 2.13 2.46
CA VAL A 328 17.56 1.76 2.99
C VAL A 328 17.79 0.65 4.01
#